data_AF-A0A6U2PMU6-F1
#
_entry.id   AF-A0A6U2PMU6-F1
#
_cell.length_a   1.000
_cell.length_b   1.000
_cell.length_c   1.000
_cell.angle_alpha   90.00
_cell.angle_beta   90.00
_cell.angle_gamma   90.00
#
_symmetry.space_group_name_H-M   'P 1'
#
loop_
_entity.id
_entity.type
_entity.pdbx_description
1 polymer ?
#
loop_
_entity_poly.entity_id
_entity_poly.type
_entity_poly.pdbx_seq_one_letter_code
_entity_poly.pdbx_strand_id
1 'polypeptide(L)'
;AIIHEGVGHSVSSPLSKPEGENEKVLLPSVDTDPEKIRFACRKCRFILFGEDDTTTHIKSNHSFSRRKSGSNTDAKKCSSVFLSSGLDWMGDMSAFEGRLDCPKCGSKVGQWNWGGTQCSCGSWITPAIYFPMSKVDLKRPIQIDRTSTEDAAVMHQSVLNKTFPKES
;
A
#
# COMPACT_ATOMS: atom_id res chain seq x y z
N ALA A 1 -37.72 -11.38 62.25
CA ALA A 1 -38.20 -10.78 60.99
C ALA A 1 -38.60 -11.91 60.05
N ILE A 2 -39.89 -11.98 59.73
CA ILE A 2 -40.51 -12.87 58.75
C ILE A 2 -40.41 -12.18 57.39
N ILE A 3 -39.89 -12.84 56.35
CA ILE A 3 -40.49 -12.88 55.00
C ILE A 3 -39.93 -14.08 54.21
N HIS A 4 -40.84 -14.87 53.64
CA HIS A 4 -40.63 -15.87 52.59
C HIS A 4 -40.17 -15.18 51.28
N GLU A 5 -39.65 -15.83 50.24
CA GLU A 5 -40.32 -16.59 49.16
C GLU A 5 -39.14 -17.04 48.23
N GLY A 6 -39.05 -18.19 47.57
CA GLY A 6 -40.07 -18.82 46.75
C GLY A 6 -39.79 -18.56 45.25
N VAL A 7 -39.37 -19.62 44.54
CA VAL A 7 -39.67 -19.95 43.12
C VAL A 7 -38.89 -19.25 41.99
N GLY A 8 -38.46 -20.05 41.00
CA GLY A 8 -38.17 -19.56 39.65
C GLY A 8 -37.40 -20.51 38.72
N HIS A 9 -37.98 -21.66 38.37
CA HIS A 9 -37.54 -22.44 37.20
C HIS A 9 -38.06 -21.79 35.90
N SER A 10 -37.29 -22.05 34.83
CA SER A 10 -37.65 -21.94 33.40
C SER A 10 -37.45 -20.57 32.76
N VAL A 11 -36.58 -20.49 31.76
CA VAL A 11 -37.00 -20.57 30.36
C VAL A 11 -35.82 -20.88 29.45
N SER A 12 -36.04 -21.91 28.63
CA SER A 12 -35.34 -22.22 27.39
C SER A 12 -35.48 -21.10 26.36
N SER A 13 -34.41 -20.76 25.66
CA SER A 13 -34.46 -20.43 24.22
C SER A 13 -33.05 -20.44 23.60
N PRO A 14 -32.84 -21.18 22.50
CA PRO A 14 -31.63 -21.12 21.70
C PRO A 14 -31.71 -19.89 20.78
N LEU A 15 -30.75 -18.98 20.89
CA LEU A 15 -30.65 -17.86 19.95
C LEU A 15 -29.90 -18.34 18.70
N SER A 16 -30.64 -18.94 17.78
CA SER A 16 -30.28 -19.01 16.38
C SER A 16 -30.34 -17.60 15.78
N LYS A 17 -29.23 -17.14 15.21
CA LYS A 17 -29.17 -16.02 14.27
C LYS A 17 -28.10 -16.29 13.22
N PRO A 18 -28.28 -15.71 12.02
CA PRO A 18 -28.57 -16.51 10.84
C PRO A 18 -27.34 -16.77 9.97
N GLU A 19 -27.49 -17.83 9.18
CA GLU A 19 -26.71 -18.11 8.00
C GLU A 19 -26.81 -16.97 6.98
N GLY A 20 -25.67 -16.61 6.39
CA GLY A 20 -25.61 -16.11 5.03
C GLY A 20 -26.01 -14.65 4.82
N GLU A 21 -25.09 -13.74 5.10
CA GLU A 21 -24.92 -12.60 4.21
C GLU A 21 -23.53 -12.68 3.58
N ASN A 22 -23.57 -12.82 2.26
CA ASN A 22 -22.44 -12.77 1.34
C ASN A 22 -21.83 -11.37 1.40
N GLU A 23 -21.03 -11.12 2.44
CA GLU A 23 -20.15 -9.97 2.48
C GLU A 23 -19.09 -10.24 1.41
N LYS A 24 -19.33 -9.71 0.20
CA LYS A 24 -18.23 -9.39 -0.70
C LYS A 24 -17.29 -8.52 0.10
N VAL A 25 -16.22 -9.12 0.61
CA VAL A 25 -15.07 -8.43 1.16
C VAL A 25 -14.60 -7.52 0.04
N LEU A 26 -15.08 -6.27 0.08
CA LEU A 26 -14.60 -5.20 -0.75
C LEU A 26 -13.18 -4.99 -0.25
N LEU A 27 -12.22 -5.63 -0.91
CA LEU A 27 -10.81 -5.40 -0.66
C LEU A 27 -10.64 -3.89 -0.69
N PRO A 28 -10.17 -3.24 0.40
CA PRO A 28 -10.08 -1.80 0.46
C PRO A 28 -9.29 -1.35 -0.77
N SER A 29 -9.98 -0.59 -1.62
CA SER A 29 -9.45 -0.04 -2.84
C SER A 29 -8.30 0.86 -2.42
N VAL A 30 -7.08 0.36 -2.48
CA VAL A 30 -5.91 1.21 -2.32
C VAL A 30 -5.96 2.17 -3.51
N ASP A 31 -6.48 3.37 -3.28
CA ASP A 31 -6.59 4.47 -4.25
C ASP A 31 -5.18 4.86 -4.67
N THR A 32 -4.63 4.07 -5.59
CA THR A 32 -3.28 4.25 -6.10
C THR A 32 -3.40 4.80 -7.51
N ASP A 33 -2.82 5.97 -7.73
CA ASP A 33 -2.87 6.73 -8.99
C ASP A 33 -2.15 6.00 -10.15
N PRO A 34 -2.80 5.73 -11.31
CA PRO A 34 -2.20 5.12 -12.53
C PRO A 34 -0.91 5.78 -12.99
N GLU A 35 -0.75 7.06 -12.71
CA GLU A 35 0.39 7.87 -13.13
C GLU A 35 1.59 7.77 -12.17
N LYS A 36 1.46 7.03 -11.05
CA LYS A 36 2.54 6.84 -10.06
C LYS A 36 3.05 5.40 -9.97
N ILE A 37 4.26 5.28 -9.41
CA ILE A 37 4.87 3.97 -9.10
C ILE A 37 4.02 3.27 -8.05
N ARG A 38 3.84 1.95 -8.20
CA ARG A 38 3.14 1.10 -7.23
C ARG A 38 3.88 -0.18 -6.95
N PHE A 39 3.57 -0.76 -5.81
CA PHE A 39 4.10 -2.04 -5.37
C PHE A 39 3.00 -3.08 -5.31
N ALA A 40 3.19 -4.16 -6.04
CA ALA A 40 2.24 -5.25 -6.13
C ALA A 40 2.78 -6.52 -5.47
N CYS A 41 1.92 -7.39 -4.96
CA CYS A 41 2.31 -8.71 -4.49
C CYS A 41 3.00 -9.50 -5.62
N ARG A 42 4.19 -10.05 -5.37
CA ARG A 42 4.95 -10.82 -6.36
C ARG A 42 4.21 -12.05 -6.89
N LYS A 43 3.36 -12.68 -6.05
CA LYS A 43 2.63 -13.91 -6.38
C LYS A 43 1.40 -13.64 -7.25
N CYS A 44 0.52 -12.73 -6.85
CA CYS A 44 -0.80 -12.55 -7.48
C CYS A 44 -0.99 -11.19 -8.17
N ARG A 45 0.01 -10.31 -8.09
CA ARG A 45 0.05 -8.96 -8.68
C ARG A 45 -1.03 -8.00 -8.17
N PHE A 46 -1.66 -8.32 -7.04
CA PHE A 46 -2.52 -7.39 -6.31
C PHE A 46 -1.72 -6.17 -5.83
N ILE A 47 -2.23 -4.95 -6.06
CA ILE A 47 -1.58 -3.72 -5.61
C ILE A 47 -1.67 -3.63 -4.09
N LEU A 48 -0.53 -3.42 -3.43
CA LEU A 48 -0.44 -3.33 -1.97
C LEU A 48 -0.33 -1.88 -1.52
N PHE A 49 0.49 -1.06 -2.18
CA PHE A 49 0.73 0.33 -1.81
C PHE A 49 1.32 1.13 -2.98
N GLY A 50 1.20 2.45 -2.93
CA GLY A 50 1.77 3.39 -3.88
C GLY A 50 3.13 3.93 -3.42
N GLU A 51 3.79 4.71 -4.27
CA GLU A 51 5.01 5.44 -3.93
C GLU A 51 4.80 6.44 -2.79
N ASP A 52 3.63 7.08 -2.74
CA ASP A 52 3.28 8.08 -1.72
C ASP A 52 3.24 7.49 -0.29
N ASP A 53 3.01 6.17 -0.17
CA ASP A 53 2.98 5.47 1.11
C ASP A 53 4.40 5.18 1.65
N THR A 54 5.44 5.33 0.80
CA THR A 54 6.80 4.90 1.12
C THR A 54 7.61 5.97 1.85
N THR A 55 8.54 5.53 2.70
CA THR A 55 9.53 6.39 3.34
C THR A 55 10.93 6.09 2.83
N THR A 56 11.62 7.10 2.31
CA THR A 56 13.07 7.04 2.05
C THR A 56 13.86 7.37 3.30
N HIS A 57 14.86 6.55 3.62
CA HIS A 57 15.80 6.82 4.70
C HIS A 57 17.21 7.07 4.16
N ILE A 58 17.95 7.93 4.87
CA ILE A 58 19.35 8.22 4.56
C ILE A 58 20.18 6.97 4.91
N LYS A 59 21.03 6.51 3.98
CA LYS A 59 21.89 5.35 4.20
C LYS A 59 22.93 5.69 5.26
N SER A 60 22.99 4.89 6.33
CA SER A 60 24.03 5.05 7.34
C SER A 60 25.39 4.72 6.73
N ASN A 61 26.40 5.55 6.99
CA ASN A 61 27.75 5.34 6.49
C ASN A 61 28.55 4.33 7.34
N HIS A 62 27.94 3.79 8.41
CA HIS A 62 28.61 2.92 9.37
C HIS A 62 28.49 1.46 8.92
N SER A 63 29.49 0.98 8.17
CA SER A 63 29.62 -0.44 7.85
C SER A 63 30.08 -1.23 9.07
N PHE A 64 29.17 -1.69 9.93
CA PHE A 64 29.48 -2.77 10.88
C PHE A 64 29.40 -4.14 10.17
N SER A 65 30.01 -4.25 8.99
CA SER A 65 30.00 -5.50 8.25
C SER A 65 30.92 -6.52 8.93
N ARG A 66 30.28 -7.54 9.49
CA ARG A 66 30.82 -8.91 9.52
C ARG A 66 31.47 -9.21 8.16
N ARG A 67 32.81 -9.25 8.17
CA ARG A 67 33.74 -9.91 7.24
C ARG A 67 33.47 -9.78 5.73
N LYS A 68 34.16 -8.80 5.13
CA LYS A 68 34.97 -8.85 3.89
C LYS A 68 34.53 -9.81 2.75
N SER A 69 34.03 -9.24 1.65
CA SER A 69 34.68 -9.28 0.32
C SER A 69 33.79 -8.60 -0.73
N GLY A 70 34.38 -7.80 -1.62
CA GLY A 70 33.70 -7.19 -2.77
C GLY A 70 33.42 -5.70 -2.61
N SER A 71 34.47 -4.90 -2.76
CA SER A 71 34.35 -3.51 -3.22
C SER A 71 33.48 -3.47 -4.47
N ASN A 72 32.32 -2.83 -4.39
CA ASN A 72 31.77 -2.18 -5.56
C ASN A 72 31.10 -0.89 -5.11
N THR A 73 31.63 0.21 -5.60
CA THR A 73 31.27 1.61 -5.37
C THR A 73 29.96 1.99 -6.07
N ASP A 74 28.94 1.14 -5.94
CA ASP A 74 27.58 1.44 -6.34
C ASP A 74 26.76 1.53 -5.05
N ALA A 75 26.10 2.65 -4.83
CA ALA A 75 25.27 2.90 -3.67
C ALA A 75 24.19 1.80 -3.53
N LYS A 76 24.50 0.70 -2.81
CA LYS A 76 23.67 -0.50 -2.72
C LYS A 76 22.23 -0.12 -2.38
N LYS A 77 21.28 -0.47 -3.26
CA LYS A 77 19.84 -0.24 -3.04
C LYS A 77 19.40 -1.09 -1.84
N CYS A 78 18.50 -0.55 -1.02
CA CYS A 78 17.99 -1.27 0.13
C CYS A 78 17.17 -2.49 -0.32
N SER A 79 17.28 -3.60 0.41
CA SER A 79 16.55 -4.84 0.07
C SER A 79 15.07 -4.82 0.45
N SER A 80 14.63 -3.75 1.12
CA SER A 80 13.26 -3.58 1.61
C SER A 80 12.78 -2.16 1.37
N VAL A 81 11.48 -2.03 1.09
CA VAL A 81 10.75 -0.75 1.11
C VAL A 81 10.10 -0.59 2.48
N PHE A 82 10.07 0.63 2.98
CA PHE A 82 9.44 0.97 4.26
C PHE A 82 8.26 1.89 4.00
N LEU A 83 7.21 1.77 4.80
CA LEU A 83 6.04 2.66 4.75
C LEU A 83 6.05 3.67 5.89
N SER A 84 5.47 4.83 5.62
CA SER A 84 5.34 5.92 6.58
C SER A 84 4.27 5.65 7.64
N SER A 85 3.20 4.92 7.27
CA SER A 85 2.08 4.57 8.12
C SER A 85 1.49 3.21 7.76
N GLY A 86 0.67 2.64 8.66
CA GLY A 86 -0.15 1.48 8.35
C GLY A 86 -1.23 1.83 7.33
N LEU A 87 -1.60 0.85 6.50
CA LEU A 87 -2.70 0.96 5.54
C LEU A 87 -3.86 0.08 5.98
N ASP A 88 -5.09 0.46 5.62
CA ASP A 88 -6.32 -0.22 6.08
C ASP A 88 -6.33 -1.73 5.80
N TRP A 89 -5.76 -2.17 4.67
CA TRP A 89 -5.72 -3.59 4.30
C TRP A 89 -4.81 -4.43 5.22
N MET A 90 -3.91 -3.79 5.99
CA MET A 90 -2.98 -4.48 6.89
C MET A 90 -3.67 -5.06 8.13
N GLY A 91 -4.92 -4.68 8.37
CA GLY A 91 -5.72 -5.18 9.49
C GLY A 91 -5.22 -4.66 10.83
N ASP A 92 -5.44 -5.45 11.89
CA ASP A 92 -5.03 -5.08 13.23
C ASP A 92 -3.50 -5.16 13.40
N MET A 93 -2.89 -4.01 13.64
CA MET A 93 -1.45 -3.87 13.92
C MET A 93 -1.19 -3.47 15.38
N SER A 94 -2.11 -3.75 16.31
CA SER A 94 -1.99 -3.44 17.74
C SER A 94 -0.81 -4.16 18.42
N ALA A 95 -0.44 -5.34 17.93
CA ALA A 95 0.71 -6.09 18.42
C ALA A 95 2.04 -5.36 18.13
N PHE A 96 3.02 -5.52 19.03
CA PHE A 96 4.32 -4.85 18.95
C PHE A 96 5.09 -5.15 17.64
N GLU A 97 4.96 -6.38 17.15
CA GLU A 97 5.49 -6.82 15.86
C GLU A 97 4.57 -7.86 15.24
N GLY A 98 4.70 -8.05 13.93
CA GLY A 98 3.89 -9.04 13.23
C GLY A 98 4.19 -9.17 11.74
N ARG A 99 3.33 -9.93 11.05
CA ARG A 99 3.48 -10.35 9.67
C ARG A 99 2.35 -9.80 8.80
N LEU A 100 2.71 -9.28 7.62
CA LEU A 100 1.76 -8.84 6.61
C LEU A 100 1.59 -9.90 5.52
N ASP A 101 0.35 -10.29 5.30
CA ASP A 101 -0.07 -11.24 4.27
C ASP A 101 -0.86 -10.53 3.17
N CYS A 102 -0.66 -10.96 1.93
CA CYS A 102 -1.37 -10.37 0.80
C CYS A 102 -2.88 -10.64 0.95
N PRO A 103 -3.74 -9.61 0.92
CA PRO A 103 -5.17 -9.79 1.17
C PRO A 103 -5.87 -10.57 0.04
N LYS A 104 -5.26 -10.64 -1.16
CA LYS A 104 -5.79 -11.42 -2.28
C LYS A 104 -5.40 -12.90 -2.26
N CYS A 105 -4.18 -13.26 -1.83
CA CYS A 105 -3.66 -14.62 -2.00
C CYS A 105 -3.01 -15.24 -0.76
N GLY A 106 -3.02 -14.55 0.38
CA GLY A 106 -2.52 -15.01 1.68
C GLY A 106 -1.00 -15.21 1.76
N SER A 107 -0.23 -14.87 0.73
CA SER A 107 1.22 -15.03 0.78
C SER A 107 1.88 -13.94 1.63
N LYS A 108 2.91 -14.31 2.42
CA LYS A 108 3.74 -13.34 3.16
C LYS A 108 4.37 -12.31 2.22
N VAL A 109 4.04 -11.03 2.43
CA VAL A 109 4.55 -9.90 1.64
C VAL A 109 5.40 -8.93 2.45
N GLY A 110 5.17 -8.82 3.76
CA GLY A 110 5.86 -7.85 4.61
C GLY A 110 5.78 -8.20 6.08
N GLN A 111 6.25 -7.29 6.92
CA GLN A 111 6.27 -7.37 8.38
C GLN A 111 6.20 -5.96 8.98
N TRP A 112 5.77 -5.86 10.25
CA TRP A 112 5.95 -4.65 11.03
C TRP A 112 6.67 -4.95 12.35
N ASN A 113 7.35 -3.94 12.88
CA ASN A 113 7.93 -3.90 14.21
C ASN A 113 7.93 -2.45 14.71
N TRP A 114 7.19 -2.18 15.78
CA TRP A 114 7.05 -0.83 16.34
C TRP A 114 8.29 -0.36 17.11
N GLY A 115 9.16 -1.28 17.53
CA GLY A 115 10.50 -0.96 18.04
C GLY A 115 11.51 -0.60 16.95
N GLY A 116 11.18 -0.89 15.70
CA GLY A 116 12.00 -0.63 14.53
C GLY A 116 12.84 -1.82 14.08
N THR A 117 13.60 -1.63 13.00
CA THR A 117 14.51 -2.64 12.45
C THR A 117 15.69 -2.00 11.74
N GLN A 118 16.79 -2.74 11.63
CA GLN A 118 17.95 -2.31 10.86
C GLN A 118 17.74 -2.62 9.37
N CYS A 119 17.81 -1.60 8.53
CA CYS A 119 17.83 -1.76 7.08
C CYS A 119 19.16 -2.34 6.60
N SER A 120 19.18 -2.99 5.43
CA SER A 120 20.41 -3.52 4.81
C SER A 120 21.48 -2.45 4.51
N CYS A 121 21.12 -1.16 4.50
CA CYS A 121 22.06 -0.04 4.42
C CYS A 121 22.67 0.37 5.77
N GLY A 122 22.28 -0.30 6.86
CA GLY A 122 22.73 -0.05 8.23
C GLY A 122 21.87 0.91 9.05
N SER A 123 20.97 1.67 8.42
CA SER A 123 20.10 2.63 9.11
C SER A 123 19.05 1.93 9.98
N TRP A 124 18.83 2.44 11.20
CA TRP A 124 17.73 2.02 12.06
C TRP A 124 16.45 2.76 11.66
N ILE A 125 15.38 2.03 11.37
CA ILE A 125 14.09 2.59 10.96
C ILE A 125 13.08 2.32 12.07
N THR A 126 12.43 3.36 12.59
CA THR A 126 11.36 3.24 13.60
C THR A 126 10.29 4.32 13.38
N PRO A 127 8.99 3.99 13.41
CA PRO A 127 8.45 2.62 13.38
C PRO A 127 8.83 1.90 12.07
N ALA A 128 8.86 0.57 12.06
CA ALA A 128 9.23 -0.20 10.87
C ALA A 128 8.04 -1.00 10.34
N ILE A 129 7.41 -0.53 9.27
CA ILE A 129 6.50 -1.32 8.43
C ILE A 129 7.22 -1.52 7.10
N TYR A 130 7.49 -2.76 6.70
CA TYR A 130 8.38 -2.99 5.56
C TYR A 130 8.06 -4.23 4.74
N PHE A 131 8.47 -4.15 3.47
CA PHE A 131 8.24 -5.13 2.43
C PHE A 131 9.58 -5.50 1.76
N PRO A 132 10.04 -6.75 1.87
CA PRO A 132 11.19 -7.21 1.12
C PRO A 132 10.96 -7.09 -0.39
N MET A 133 11.93 -6.54 -1.12
CA MET A 133 11.86 -6.37 -2.58
C MET A 133 11.67 -7.71 -3.32
N SER A 134 12.06 -8.83 -2.72
CA SER A 134 11.83 -10.18 -3.27
C SER A 134 10.36 -10.64 -3.22
N LYS A 135 9.51 -9.97 -2.43
CA LYS A 135 8.10 -10.30 -2.21
C LYS A 135 7.14 -9.36 -2.91
N VAL A 136 7.65 -8.28 -3.51
CA VAL A 136 6.87 -7.28 -4.24
C VAL A 136 7.37 -7.10 -5.67
N ASP A 137 6.51 -6.56 -6.53
CA ASP A 137 6.80 -6.13 -7.89
C ASP A 137 6.61 -4.63 -8.01
N LEU A 138 7.58 -3.95 -8.60
CA LEU A 138 7.46 -2.55 -8.99
C LEU A 138 6.63 -2.44 -10.27
N LYS A 139 5.50 -1.74 -10.21
CA LYS A 139 4.69 -1.36 -11.36
C LYS A 139 4.98 0.10 -11.68
N ARG A 140 5.52 0.36 -12.86
CA ARG A 140 5.82 1.72 -13.33
C ARG A 140 4.51 2.40 -13.79
N PRO A 141 4.46 3.74 -13.74
CA PRO A 141 3.38 4.52 -14.34
C PRO A 141 3.13 4.10 -15.77
N ILE A 142 1.86 3.99 -16.14
CA ILE A 142 1.48 3.87 -17.55
C ILE A 142 1.63 5.27 -18.13
N GLN A 143 2.62 5.47 -19.01
CA GLN A 143 2.75 6.70 -19.77
C GLN A 143 1.60 6.72 -20.78
N ILE A 144 0.47 7.31 -20.40
CA ILE A 144 -0.61 7.60 -21.33
C ILE A 144 -0.09 8.78 -22.14
N ASP A 145 0.18 8.59 -23.43
CA ASP A 145 0.49 9.74 -24.27
C ASP A 145 -0.72 10.68 -24.17
N ARG A 146 -0.47 11.93 -23.77
CA ARG A 146 -1.47 12.99 -23.76
C ARG A 146 -1.41 13.78 -25.08
N THR A 147 -0.92 13.17 -26.16
CA THR A 147 -0.78 13.80 -27.47
C THR A 147 -2.07 13.64 -28.28
N SER A 148 -3.18 14.20 -27.81
CA SER A 148 -4.42 14.29 -28.61
C SER A 148 -5.44 15.34 -28.14
N THR A 149 -5.04 16.34 -27.34
CA THR A 149 -5.94 17.47 -27.02
C THR A 149 -5.40 18.86 -27.37
N GLU A 150 -4.14 19.00 -27.78
CA GLU A 150 -3.58 20.29 -28.18
C GLU A 150 -3.78 20.60 -29.70
N ASP A 151 -4.06 19.59 -30.53
CA ASP A 151 -4.36 19.80 -31.96
C ASP A 151 -5.82 20.22 -32.25
N ALA A 152 -6.73 20.09 -31.29
CA ALA A 152 -8.13 20.53 -31.45
C ALA A 152 -8.29 22.07 -31.39
N ALA A 153 -7.33 22.78 -30.79
CA ALA A 153 -7.36 24.25 -30.70
C ALA A 153 -6.87 24.94 -31.98
N VAL A 154 -6.01 24.28 -32.77
CA VAL A 154 -5.41 24.88 -33.97
C VAL A 154 -6.35 24.83 -35.18
N MET A 155 -7.24 23.83 -35.26
CA MET A 155 -8.23 23.71 -36.35
C MET A 155 -9.33 24.78 -36.30
N HIS A 156 -9.71 25.29 -35.12
CA HIS A 156 -10.76 26.33 -35.01
C HIS A 156 -10.26 27.76 -35.30
N GLN A 157 -8.96 28.05 -35.15
CA GLN A 157 -8.43 29.39 -35.40
C GLN A 157 -8.21 29.70 -36.90
N SER A 158 -8.06 28.66 -37.74
CA SER A 158 -7.86 28.85 -39.18
C SER A 158 -9.17 29.09 -39.97
N VAL A 159 -10.33 28.84 -39.37
CA VAL A 159 -11.65 29.06 -40.01
C VAL A 159 -12.15 30.49 -39.78
N LEU A 160 -11.84 31.10 -38.63
CA LEU A 160 -12.29 32.46 -38.31
C LEU A 160 -11.50 33.58 -39.00
N ASN A 161 -10.31 33.29 -39.53
CA ASN A 161 -9.47 34.30 -40.20
C ASN A 161 -9.69 34.39 -41.73
N LYS A 162 -10.69 33.70 -42.30
CA LYS A 162 -10.94 33.68 -43.76
C LYS A 162 -12.16 34.47 -44.24
N THR A 163 -12.83 35.24 -43.38
CA THR A 163 -14.06 35.94 -43.78
C THR A 163 -14.08 37.40 -43.36
N PHE A 164 -13.19 38.22 -43.91
CA PHE A 164 -13.46 39.65 -44.07
C PHE A 164 -12.75 40.16 -45.34
N PRO A 165 -13.44 40.30 -46.48
CA PRO A 165 -13.01 41.24 -47.50
C PRO A 165 -13.08 42.64 -46.89
N LYS A 166 -11.97 43.37 -46.96
CA LYS A 166 -11.92 44.81 -46.68
C LYS A 166 -12.66 45.52 -47.81
N GLU A 167 -13.81 46.11 -47.52
CA GLU A 167 -14.39 47.16 -48.36
C GLU A 167 -13.98 48.53 -47.82
N SER A 168 -13.50 49.34 -48.77
CA SER A 168 -13.25 50.79 -48.89
C SER A 168 -13.21 51.68 -47.65
#